data_AF-A0A0U5F6N0-F1
#
_entry.id   AF-A0A0U5F6N0-F1
#
_cell.length_a   1.000
_cell.length_b   1.000
_cell.length_c   1.000
_cell.angle_alpha   90.00
_cell.angle_beta   90.00
_cell.angle_gamma   90.00
#
_symmetry.space_group_name_H-M   'P 1'
#
loop_
_entity.id
_entity.type
_entity.pdbx_description
1 polymer ?
#
loop_
_entity_poly.entity_id
_entity_poly.type
_entity_poly.pdbx_seq_one_letter_code
_entity_poly.pdbx_strand_id
1 'polypeptide(L)'
;MKYGRVPLIFLCLLWARAAWAAKPSYDVYGSWLVACDNILTCEAKGFVQSDDDVTSSMPDNRPINGSVDLRFIRNAGPDGVIEARLSAGFPFGLADLRVDGRPLLLDRSAWALNTRDGNTILSSKRPEVIAAFVAQVRDGTVLQVRDGIVPLNGLSAAVLHMDDRQGRVGGVTALIRTGAKSASAVPPAPLLPPAPSAHRSIVLARRERDRLMAWTERTQAKLIKKQSCDNPDKGTDSLLESGVYGLDKNNALILFGCSMAAYQGASLVFVVPRTGNGQPEPASLPSPVLIKGDPGDEGSIVTSPDFDVATGTLTDFYKGMGLAYCGASHAWRWDGQHFVLTGMTFQLGCGGSMSGDWPILYRSQDPQKEQKAQ
;
A
#
# COMPACT_ATOMS: atom_id res chain seq x y z
N MET A 1 3.59 -25.44 70.79
CA MET A 1 3.75 -24.37 69.80
C MET A 1 4.03 -25.01 68.44
N LYS A 2 3.05 -24.99 67.51
CA LYS A 2 3.20 -25.53 66.15
C LYS A 2 3.41 -24.34 65.20
N TYR A 3 4.53 -24.33 64.49
CA TYR A 3 4.85 -23.35 63.45
C TYR A 3 4.04 -23.65 62.17
N GLY A 4 3.21 -22.70 61.75
CA GLY A 4 2.51 -22.75 60.45
C GLY A 4 3.34 -22.07 59.36
N ARG A 5 3.69 -22.81 58.31
CA ARG A 5 4.27 -22.27 57.06
C ARG A 5 3.13 -21.75 56.18
N VAL A 6 3.20 -20.48 55.78
CA VAL A 6 2.32 -19.87 54.76
C VAL A 6 3.00 -20.02 53.40
N PRO A 7 2.32 -20.51 52.35
CA PRO A 7 2.90 -20.57 51.01
C PRO A 7 2.75 -19.21 50.31
N LEU A 8 3.85 -18.70 49.77
CA LEU A 8 3.89 -17.47 48.98
C LEU A 8 3.48 -17.80 47.54
N ILE A 9 2.28 -17.38 47.12
CA ILE A 9 1.82 -17.50 45.73
C ILE A 9 2.49 -16.38 44.93
N PHE A 10 3.44 -16.74 44.06
CA PHE A 10 4.02 -15.84 43.07
C PHE A 10 3.01 -15.64 41.93
N LEU A 11 2.36 -14.47 41.90
CA LEU A 11 1.51 -14.06 40.79
C LEU A 11 2.42 -13.59 39.64
N CYS A 12 2.66 -14.46 38.65
CA CYS A 12 3.31 -14.09 37.38
C CYS A 12 2.39 -13.13 36.61
N LEU A 13 2.62 -11.82 36.75
CA LEU A 13 2.05 -10.80 35.87
C LEU A 13 2.69 -10.92 34.48
N LEU A 14 2.06 -11.70 33.60
CA LEU A 14 2.31 -11.65 32.16
C LEU A 14 1.88 -10.27 31.64
N TRP A 15 2.84 -9.36 31.51
CA TRP A 15 2.64 -8.12 30.76
C TRP A 15 2.53 -8.47 29.27
N ALA A 16 1.31 -8.78 28.83
CA ALA A 16 0.97 -8.74 27.41
C ALA A 16 1.04 -7.27 26.99
N ARG A 17 2.22 -6.82 26.52
CA ARG A 17 2.33 -5.57 25.78
C ARG A 17 1.47 -5.73 24.54
N ALA A 18 0.26 -5.14 24.55
CA ALA A 18 -0.47 -4.91 23.32
C ALA A 18 0.49 -4.16 22.38
N ALA A 19 0.88 -4.80 21.27
CA ALA A 19 1.71 -4.18 20.27
C ALA A 19 0.82 -3.21 19.48
N TRP A 20 0.95 -1.91 19.81
CA TRP A 20 0.32 -0.84 19.06
C TRP A 20 0.79 -0.89 17.61
N ALA A 21 -0.07 -0.45 16.68
CA ALA A 21 0.26 -0.40 15.25
C ALA A 21 1.64 0.25 15.04
N ALA A 22 2.46 -0.36 14.19
CA ALA A 22 3.76 0.17 13.86
C ALA A 22 3.61 1.38 12.93
N LYS A 23 4.63 2.26 12.94
CA LYS A 23 4.74 3.28 11.89
C LYS A 23 5.05 2.57 10.56
N PRO A 24 4.26 2.78 9.50
CA PRO A 24 4.63 2.34 8.15
C PRO A 24 5.98 2.91 7.72
N SER A 25 6.68 2.23 6.82
CA SER A 25 7.92 2.73 6.24
C SER A 25 8.03 2.38 4.76
N TYR A 26 8.71 3.25 4.02
CA TYR A 26 9.01 3.07 2.61
C TYR A 26 10.42 3.61 2.35
N ASP A 27 11.30 2.76 1.84
CA ASP A 27 12.69 3.10 1.54
C ASP A 27 13.10 2.57 0.17
N VAL A 28 14.07 3.22 -0.46
CA VAL A 28 14.61 2.83 -1.77
C VAL A 28 16.11 2.63 -1.67
N TYR A 29 16.58 1.50 -2.20
CA TYR A 29 17.98 1.12 -2.29
C TYR A 29 18.27 0.72 -3.74
N GLY A 30 18.94 1.57 -4.50
CA GLY A 30 19.19 1.31 -5.92
C GLY A 30 17.89 1.05 -6.67
N SER A 31 17.77 -0.12 -7.29
CA SER A 31 16.58 -0.52 -8.07
C SER A 31 15.51 -1.24 -7.22
N TRP A 32 15.70 -1.29 -5.91
CA TRP A 32 14.83 -1.99 -4.97
C TRP A 32 14.10 -1.01 -4.07
N LEU A 33 12.80 -1.21 -3.88
CA LEU A 33 12.05 -0.61 -2.79
C LEU A 33 11.87 -1.62 -1.66
N VAL A 34 11.65 -1.12 -0.45
CA VAL A 34 11.12 -1.89 0.67
C VAL A 34 10.01 -1.10 1.35
N ALA A 35 8.87 -1.76 1.51
CA ALA A 35 7.66 -1.21 2.10
C ALA A 35 7.25 -2.09 3.27
N CYS A 36 7.06 -1.52 4.46
CA CYS A 36 6.51 -2.23 5.61
C CYS A 36 5.26 -1.52 6.09
N ASP A 37 4.15 -2.24 6.20
CA ASP A 37 2.89 -1.67 6.65
C ASP A 37 2.82 -1.49 8.17
N ASN A 38 1.67 -0.98 8.63
CA ASN A 38 1.39 -0.72 10.04
C ASN A 38 1.24 -1.98 10.93
N ILE A 39 1.29 -3.18 10.35
CA ILE A 39 1.40 -4.45 11.10
C ILE A 39 2.73 -5.18 10.82
N LEU A 40 3.71 -4.46 10.27
CA LEU A 40 5.05 -4.97 9.95
C LEU A 40 5.07 -6.12 8.92
N THR A 41 4.02 -6.26 8.10
CA THR A 41 4.17 -7.05 6.87
C THR A 41 5.01 -6.24 5.90
N CYS A 42 6.11 -6.81 5.45
CA CYS A 42 7.07 -6.11 4.60
C CYS A 42 7.14 -6.74 3.21
N GLU A 43 7.34 -5.90 2.19
CA GLU A 43 7.59 -6.27 0.80
C GLU A 43 8.87 -5.57 0.34
N ALA A 44 9.90 -6.34 0.01
CA ALA A 44 11.06 -5.88 -0.73
C ALA A 44 10.88 -6.24 -2.21
N LYS A 45 10.83 -5.25 -3.10
CA LYS A 45 10.47 -5.42 -4.51
C LYS A 45 11.54 -4.78 -5.41
N GLY A 46 12.08 -5.56 -6.35
CA GLY A 46 13.09 -5.14 -7.30
C GLY A 46 12.59 -5.25 -8.73
N PHE A 47 12.84 -4.22 -9.53
CA PHE A 47 12.47 -4.12 -10.94
C PHE A 47 13.30 -3.01 -11.59
N VAL A 48 13.29 -2.95 -12.93
CA VAL A 48 13.84 -1.78 -13.63
C VAL A 48 12.89 -0.61 -13.41
N GLN A 49 13.39 0.46 -12.79
CA GLN A 49 12.63 1.68 -12.56
C GLN A 49 12.74 2.64 -13.76
N SER A 50 11.70 3.41 -13.98
CA SER A 50 11.70 4.53 -14.91
C SER A 50 11.01 5.77 -14.33
N ASP A 51 11.33 6.93 -14.91
CA ASP A 51 10.70 8.22 -14.56
C ASP A 51 9.36 8.43 -15.29
N ASP A 52 9.06 7.61 -16.31
CA ASP A 52 7.85 7.67 -17.12
C ASP A 52 7.17 6.28 -17.13
N ASP A 53 5.86 6.25 -16.89
CA ASP A 53 5.04 5.03 -16.77
C ASP A 53 4.37 4.59 -18.10
N VAL A 54 4.58 5.33 -19.20
CA VAL A 54 4.08 4.99 -20.56
C VAL A 54 5.19 4.75 -21.57
N THR A 55 6.17 5.64 -21.63
CA THR A 55 7.10 5.69 -22.78
C THR A 55 8.42 4.96 -22.52
N SER A 56 8.67 4.57 -21.28
CA SER A 56 9.96 4.04 -20.85
C SER A 56 10.27 2.67 -21.42
N SER A 57 11.42 2.59 -22.06
CA SER A 57 11.96 1.37 -22.67
C SER A 57 13.41 1.15 -22.26
N MET A 58 13.81 -0.12 -22.21
CA MET A 58 15.20 -0.54 -22.10
C MET A 58 16.03 -0.05 -23.30
N PRO A 59 17.38 -0.02 -23.23
CA PRO A 59 18.24 0.42 -24.33
C PRO A 59 18.03 -0.30 -25.67
N ASP A 60 17.42 -1.48 -25.65
CA ASP A 60 17.05 -2.29 -26.81
C ASP A 60 15.57 -2.15 -27.22
N ASN A 61 14.92 -1.05 -26.82
CA ASN A 61 13.54 -0.72 -27.15
C ASN A 61 12.46 -1.66 -26.57
N ARG A 62 12.80 -2.50 -25.59
CA ARG A 62 11.81 -3.33 -24.89
C ARG A 62 11.11 -2.52 -23.79
N PRO A 63 9.80 -2.72 -23.56
CA PRO A 63 9.09 -2.02 -22.48
C PRO A 63 9.68 -2.34 -21.10
N ILE A 64 9.91 -1.32 -20.28
CA ILE A 64 10.27 -1.50 -18.86
C ILE A 64 9.04 -2.00 -18.08
N ASN A 65 7.89 -1.41 -18.39
CA ASN A 65 6.62 -1.70 -17.75
C ASN A 65 5.99 -2.97 -18.30
N GLY A 66 5.47 -3.81 -17.40
CA GLY A 66 4.94 -5.13 -17.76
C GLY A 66 6.05 -6.15 -18.01
N SER A 67 7.30 -5.84 -17.65
CA SER A 67 8.43 -6.73 -17.82
C SER A 67 8.49 -7.73 -16.66
N VAL A 68 9.40 -7.54 -15.70
CA VAL A 68 9.62 -8.48 -14.61
C VAL A 68 9.85 -7.76 -13.29
N ASP A 69 9.37 -8.35 -12.19
CA ASP A 69 9.75 -7.95 -10.84
C ASP A 69 10.02 -9.17 -9.95
N LEU A 70 10.92 -8.98 -8.99
CA LEU A 70 11.20 -9.95 -7.93
C LEU A 70 10.80 -9.36 -6.58
N ARG A 71 10.05 -10.14 -5.79
CA ARG A 71 9.53 -9.74 -4.49
C ARG A 71 9.90 -10.73 -3.40
N PHE A 72 10.17 -10.18 -2.22
CA PHE A 72 10.15 -10.90 -0.96
C PHE A 72 9.09 -10.27 -0.07
N ILE A 73 8.02 -11.02 0.21
CA ILE A 73 6.89 -10.58 1.02
C ILE A 73 6.89 -11.38 2.31
N ARG A 74 6.89 -10.73 3.47
CA ARG A 74 7.00 -11.41 4.76
C ARG A 74 6.06 -10.84 5.79
N ASN A 75 5.20 -11.69 6.34
CA ASN A 75 4.37 -11.34 7.49
C ASN A 75 5.24 -11.12 8.74
N ALA A 76 4.78 -10.26 9.65
CA ALA A 76 5.42 -10.06 10.95
C ALA A 76 5.24 -11.28 11.88
N GLY A 77 5.96 -11.27 13.01
CA GLY A 77 5.86 -12.33 14.02
C GLY A 77 6.85 -13.48 13.81
N PRO A 78 7.10 -14.28 14.86
CA PRO A 78 8.02 -15.43 14.80
C PRO A 78 7.64 -16.42 13.71
N ASP A 79 6.34 -16.69 13.54
CA ASP A 79 5.79 -17.62 12.53
C ASP A 79 5.36 -16.91 11.23
N GLY A 80 5.80 -15.67 11.03
CA GLY A 80 5.48 -14.88 9.86
C GLY A 80 5.91 -15.57 8.55
N VAL A 81 4.93 -15.97 7.75
CA VAL A 81 5.14 -16.60 6.44
C VAL A 81 5.91 -15.64 5.53
N ILE A 82 6.92 -16.18 4.86
CA ILE A 82 7.67 -15.48 3.80
C ILE A 82 7.33 -16.09 2.44
N GLU A 83 7.24 -15.25 1.43
CA GLU A 83 7.09 -15.62 0.02
C GLU A 83 8.19 -14.93 -0.81
N ALA A 84 8.88 -15.70 -1.64
CA ALA A 84 9.62 -15.15 -2.77
C ALA A 84 8.76 -15.31 -4.02
N ARG A 85 8.58 -14.22 -4.79
CA ARG A 85 7.75 -14.20 -5.98
C ARG A 85 8.46 -13.48 -7.11
N LEU A 86 8.69 -14.18 -8.22
CA LEU A 86 9.19 -13.62 -9.47
C LEU A 86 8.03 -13.60 -10.46
N SER A 87 7.64 -12.41 -10.90
CA SER A 87 6.49 -12.21 -11.77
C SER A 87 6.95 -11.58 -13.08
N ALA A 88 6.41 -12.03 -14.21
CA ALA A 88 6.66 -11.45 -15.51
C ALA A 88 5.38 -11.32 -16.34
N GLY A 89 5.26 -10.23 -17.10
CA GLY A 89 4.16 -10.00 -18.05
C GLY A 89 4.27 -10.82 -19.34
N PHE A 90 5.05 -11.91 -19.31
CA PHE A 90 5.28 -12.81 -20.42
C PHE A 90 5.61 -14.23 -19.91
N PRO A 91 5.41 -15.27 -20.74
CA PRO A 91 5.72 -16.64 -20.34
C PRO A 91 7.22 -16.92 -20.21
N PHE A 92 7.63 -17.58 -19.11
CA PHE A 92 8.98 -18.12 -18.92
C PHE A 92 8.96 -19.45 -18.14
N GLY A 93 10.06 -20.20 -18.21
CA GLY A 93 10.33 -21.40 -17.43
C GLY A 93 11.61 -21.31 -16.59
N LEU A 94 11.84 -22.28 -15.71
CA LEU A 94 13.03 -22.30 -14.84
C LEU A 94 14.35 -22.27 -15.63
N ALA A 95 14.36 -22.88 -16.82
CA ALA A 95 15.53 -22.91 -17.69
C ALA A 95 15.88 -21.53 -18.30
N ASP A 96 15.01 -20.54 -18.19
CA ASP A 96 15.21 -19.17 -18.70
C ASP A 96 15.90 -18.24 -17.68
N LEU A 97 16.12 -18.72 -16.45
CA LEU A 97 16.64 -17.90 -15.36
C LEU A 97 18.17 -17.86 -15.36
N ARG A 98 18.75 -16.65 -15.34
CA ARG A 98 20.20 -16.45 -15.22
C ARG A 98 20.53 -15.40 -14.18
N VAL A 99 21.63 -15.61 -13.44
CA VAL A 99 22.27 -14.55 -12.64
C VAL A 99 23.60 -14.24 -13.31
N ASP A 100 23.79 -12.99 -13.74
CA ASP A 100 25.00 -12.54 -14.45
C ASP A 100 25.41 -13.49 -15.60
N GLY A 101 24.42 -13.92 -16.39
CA GLY A 101 24.59 -14.81 -17.54
C GLY A 101 24.74 -16.31 -17.19
N ARG A 102 24.84 -16.68 -15.90
CA ARG A 102 24.97 -18.09 -15.48
C ARG A 102 23.61 -18.70 -15.15
N PRO A 103 23.33 -19.98 -15.52
CA PRO A 103 22.10 -20.68 -15.13
C PRO A 103 21.82 -20.61 -13.63
N LEU A 104 20.63 -20.10 -13.28
CA LEU A 104 20.10 -20.18 -11.93
C LEU A 104 19.33 -21.49 -11.79
N LEU A 105 19.88 -22.43 -11.02
CA LEU A 105 19.30 -23.76 -10.86
C LEU A 105 18.36 -23.77 -9.64
N LEU A 106 17.06 -23.93 -9.92
CA LEU A 106 16.02 -24.04 -8.89
C LEU A 106 15.43 -25.45 -8.90
N ASP A 107 15.20 -26.02 -7.71
CA ASP A 107 14.49 -27.28 -7.58
C ASP A 107 13.01 -27.09 -7.94
N ARG A 108 12.56 -27.72 -9.02
CA ARG A 108 11.17 -27.65 -9.49
C ARG A 108 10.16 -28.11 -8.44
N SER A 109 10.52 -28.99 -7.51
CA SER A 109 9.61 -29.47 -6.45
C SER A 109 9.40 -28.44 -5.32
N ALA A 110 10.27 -27.44 -5.25
CA ALA A 110 10.30 -26.41 -4.22
C ALA A 110 9.66 -25.09 -4.66
N TRP A 111 9.32 -24.97 -5.95
CA TRP A 111 8.79 -23.77 -6.56
C TRP A 111 7.51 -24.06 -7.36
N ALA A 112 6.51 -23.20 -7.18
CA ALA A 112 5.30 -23.19 -7.98
C ALA A 112 5.46 -22.22 -9.16
N LEU A 113 5.37 -22.74 -10.38
CA LEU A 113 5.37 -21.96 -11.61
C LEU A 113 3.96 -21.99 -12.22
N ASN A 114 3.32 -20.83 -12.33
CA ASN A 114 1.97 -20.70 -12.86
C ASN A 114 1.96 -19.67 -14.00
N THR A 115 1.39 -20.05 -15.14
CA THR A 115 1.21 -19.17 -16.30
C THR A 115 -0.27 -19.03 -16.60
N ARG A 116 -0.76 -17.79 -16.61
CA ARG A 116 -2.16 -17.46 -16.89
C ARG A 116 -2.25 -16.13 -17.62
N ASP A 117 -3.09 -16.08 -18.66
CA ASP A 117 -3.36 -14.86 -19.45
C ASP A 117 -2.09 -14.17 -19.97
N GLY A 118 -1.08 -14.97 -20.35
CA GLY A 118 0.21 -14.48 -20.84
C GLY A 118 1.22 -14.11 -19.76
N ASN A 119 0.83 -14.06 -18.50
CA ASN A 119 1.69 -13.72 -17.37
C ASN A 119 2.20 -14.98 -16.65
N THR A 120 3.45 -14.97 -16.19
CA THR A 120 4.02 -16.07 -15.40
C THR A 120 4.43 -15.58 -14.03
N ILE A 121 4.06 -16.36 -13.01
CA ILE A 121 4.49 -16.18 -11.62
C ILE A 121 5.21 -17.45 -11.17
N LEU A 122 6.45 -17.27 -10.71
CA LEU A 122 7.23 -18.27 -10.02
C LEU A 122 7.29 -17.91 -8.53
N SER A 123 6.89 -18.82 -7.64
CA SER A 123 6.85 -18.53 -6.20
C SER A 123 7.26 -19.70 -5.32
N SER A 124 7.77 -19.39 -4.13
CA SER A 124 7.96 -20.34 -3.03
C SER A 124 7.60 -19.69 -1.71
N LYS A 125 7.08 -20.49 -0.78
CA LYS A 125 6.78 -20.09 0.61
C LYS A 125 7.61 -20.85 1.65
N ARG A 126 8.61 -21.61 1.19
CA ARG A 126 9.49 -22.43 2.03
C ARG A 126 10.69 -21.61 2.49
N PRO A 127 10.84 -21.28 3.79
CA PRO A 127 11.88 -20.36 4.26
C PRO A 127 13.32 -20.76 3.87
N GLU A 128 13.63 -22.05 3.92
CA GLU A 128 14.94 -22.61 3.57
C GLU A 128 15.26 -22.48 2.07
N VAL A 129 14.25 -22.64 1.22
CA VAL A 129 14.36 -22.48 -0.24
C VAL A 129 14.57 -21.01 -0.58
N ILE A 130 13.85 -20.11 0.09
CA ILE A 130 13.96 -18.67 -0.10
C ILE A 130 15.32 -18.17 0.38
N ALA A 131 15.81 -18.64 1.54
CA ALA A 131 17.14 -18.31 2.02
C ALA A 131 18.24 -18.77 1.06
N ALA A 132 18.13 -19.99 0.53
CA ALA A 132 19.07 -20.51 -0.49
C ALA A 132 19.00 -19.72 -1.80
N PHE A 133 17.82 -19.27 -2.22
CA PHE A 133 17.65 -18.41 -3.39
C PHE A 133 18.29 -17.04 -3.18
N VAL A 134 18.02 -16.37 -2.04
CA VAL A 134 18.67 -15.10 -1.68
C VAL A 134 20.19 -15.25 -1.69
N ALA A 135 20.74 -16.33 -1.10
CA ALA A 135 22.18 -16.58 -1.11
C ALA A 135 22.77 -16.70 -2.51
N GLN A 136 22.02 -17.24 -3.49
CA GLN A 136 22.47 -17.36 -4.88
C GLN A 136 22.42 -16.03 -5.64
N VAL A 137 21.45 -15.15 -5.34
CA VAL A 137 21.24 -13.90 -6.11
C VAL A 137 21.86 -12.66 -5.47
N ARG A 138 22.08 -12.65 -4.15
CA ARG A 138 22.39 -11.41 -3.38
C ARG A 138 23.69 -10.69 -3.76
N ASP A 139 24.65 -11.43 -4.33
CA ASP A 139 25.95 -10.93 -4.76
C ASP A 139 26.03 -10.74 -6.29
N GLY A 140 24.93 -11.01 -6.99
CA GLY A 140 24.82 -10.82 -8.43
C GLY A 140 24.53 -9.35 -8.81
N THR A 141 24.68 -9.03 -10.08
CA THR A 141 24.36 -7.71 -10.63
C THR A 141 22.98 -7.67 -11.26
N VAL A 142 22.59 -8.74 -11.97
CA VAL A 142 21.31 -8.84 -12.66
C VAL A 142 20.73 -10.25 -12.61
N LEU A 143 19.44 -10.36 -12.32
CA LEU A 143 18.65 -11.55 -12.56
C LEU A 143 17.94 -11.40 -13.90
N GLN A 144 18.32 -12.21 -14.88
CA GLN A 144 17.68 -12.26 -16.19
C GLN A 144 16.59 -13.34 -16.19
N VAL A 145 15.46 -13.00 -16.80
CA VAL A 145 14.29 -13.86 -17.00
C VAL A 145 13.90 -13.79 -18.46
N ARG A 146 14.45 -14.71 -19.26
CA ARG A 146 14.33 -14.66 -20.73
C ARG A 146 14.76 -13.28 -21.25
N ASP A 147 13.81 -12.46 -21.68
CA ASP A 147 14.01 -11.13 -22.27
C ASP A 147 13.91 -10.00 -21.22
N GLY A 148 13.43 -10.28 -20.01
CA GLY A 148 13.35 -9.31 -18.92
C GLY A 148 14.55 -9.38 -17.98
N ILE A 149 14.74 -8.31 -17.19
CA ILE A 149 15.76 -8.25 -16.14
C ILE A 149 15.23 -7.65 -14.84
N VAL A 150 15.77 -8.12 -13.72
CA VAL A 150 15.69 -7.46 -12.41
C VAL A 150 17.10 -7.05 -12.00
N PRO A 151 17.42 -5.75 -11.95
CA PRO A 151 18.67 -5.28 -11.39
C PRO A 151 18.78 -5.67 -9.91
N LEU A 152 19.93 -6.18 -9.48
CA LEU A 152 20.14 -6.68 -8.10
C LEU A 152 20.84 -5.64 -7.21
N ASN A 153 21.17 -4.46 -7.75
CA ASN A 153 21.71 -3.34 -6.99
C ASN A 153 20.69 -2.86 -5.94
N GLY A 154 20.95 -3.19 -4.68
CA GLY A 154 20.10 -2.83 -3.54
C GLY A 154 19.27 -3.98 -2.95
N LEU A 155 19.26 -5.17 -3.57
CA LEU A 155 18.58 -6.36 -3.06
C LEU A 155 18.96 -6.64 -1.60
N SER A 156 20.26 -6.74 -1.32
CA SER A 156 20.76 -7.04 0.02
C SER A 156 20.39 -5.97 1.05
N ALA A 157 20.32 -4.69 0.64
CA ALA A 157 19.94 -3.60 1.53
C ALA A 157 18.44 -3.60 1.84
N ALA A 158 17.59 -3.79 0.82
CA ALA A 158 16.14 -3.86 0.97
C ALA A 158 15.70 -5.07 1.82
N VAL A 159 16.29 -6.25 1.57
CA VAL A 159 15.98 -7.46 2.36
C VAL A 159 16.54 -7.35 3.78
N LEU A 160 17.71 -6.74 3.97
CA LEU A 160 18.24 -6.47 5.31
C LEU A 160 17.35 -5.49 6.08
N HIS A 161 16.84 -4.44 5.42
CA HIS A 161 15.90 -3.51 6.02
C HIS A 161 14.62 -4.22 6.46
N MET A 162 14.06 -5.10 5.62
CA MET A 162 12.92 -5.94 5.99
C MET A 162 13.20 -6.78 7.25
N ASP A 163 14.36 -7.45 7.31
CA ASP A 163 14.75 -8.23 8.49
C ASP A 163 14.90 -7.34 9.75
N ASP A 164 15.45 -6.13 9.60
CA ASP A 164 15.64 -5.17 10.70
C ASP A 164 14.31 -4.68 11.26
N ARG A 165 13.39 -4.26 10.37
CA ARG A 165 12.04 -3.80 10.73
C ARG A 165 11.22 -4.85 11.45
N GLN A 166 11.47 -6.12 11.19
CA GLN A 166 10.84 -7.26 11.87
C GLN A 166 11.64 -7.80 13.04
N GLY A 167 12.80 -7.23 13.40
CA GLY A 167 13.62 -7.69 14.52
C GLY A 167 14.28 -9.06 14.29
N ARG A 168 14.53 -9.44 13.05
CA ARG A 168 15.10 -10.75 12.66
C ARG A 168 16.63 -10.75 12.59
N VAL A 169 17.27 -9.58 12.48
CA VAL A 169 18.73 -9.46 12.32
C VAL A 169 19.49 -10.18 13.44
N GLY A 170 20.48 -10.98 13.03
CA GLY A 170 21.27 -11.84 13.92
C GLY A 170 20.53 -13.09 14.42
N GLY A 171 19.34 -13.38 13.89
CA GLY A 171 18.59 -14.60 14.16
C GLY A 171 18.65 -15.61 13.03
N VAL A 172 18.13 -16.81 13.32
CA VAL A 172 18.10 -17.94 12.39
C VAL A 172 17.13 -17.72 11.23
N THR A 173 16.20 -16.78 11.35
CA THR A 173 15.22 -16.46 10.30
C THR A 173 15.62 -15.29 9.40
N ALA A 174 16.75 -14.62 9.67
CA ALA A 174 17.23 -13.53 8.81
C ALA A 174 17.72 -14.09 7.47
N LEU A 175 17.61 -13.28 6.40
CA LEU A 175 18.04 -13.65 5.05
C LEU A 175 19.42 -13.07 4.69
N ILE A 176 19.79 -11.92 5.25
CA ILE A 176 21.07 -11.25 4.92
C ILE A 176 22.08 -11.35 6.06
N ARG A 177 21.75 -10.82 7.24
CA ARG A 177 22.60 -10.87 8.45
C ARG A 177 22.09 -11.94 9.41
N THR A 178 22.40 -13.20 9.09
CA THR A 178 22.02 -14.38 9.89
C THR A 178 22.76 -14.44 11.23
N GLY A 179 22.21 -15.18 12.19
CA GLY A 179 22.90 -15.49 13.45
C GLY A 179 22.16 -16.54 14.28
N ALA A 180 22.52 -16.66 15.56
CA ALA A 180 22.06 -17.74 16.43
C ALA A 180 20.79 -17.42 17.24
N LYS A 181 20.23 -16.21 17.17
CA LYS A 181 18.98 -15.89 17.90
C LYS A 181 17.83 -16.77 17.40
N SER A 182 17.10 -17.36 18.33
CA SER A 182 15.92 -18.19 18.04
C SER A 182 14.89 -17.46 17.20
N ALA A 183 14.14 -18.18 16.36
CA ALA A 183 12.97 -17.64 15.64
C ALA A 183 11.93 -17.05 16.60
N SER A 184 11.79 -17.62 17.80
CA SER A 184 10.88 -17.13 18.85
C SER A 184 11.29 -15.78 19.45
N ALA A 185 12.50 -15.28 19.17
CA ALA A 185 12.95 -13.96 19.62
C ALA A 185 12.45 -12.82 18.72
N VAL A 186 11.85 -13.15 17.57
CA VAL A 186 11.22 -12.17 16.67
C VAL A 186 9.97 -11.60 17.36
N PRO A 187 9.80 -10.26 17.43
CA PRO A 187 8.63 -9.65 18.02
C PRO A 187 7.32 -10.11 17.34
N PRO A 188 6.22 -10.23 18.10
CA PRO A 188 4.91 -10.54 17.51
C PRO A 188 4.46 -9.42 16.56
N ALA A 189 3.57 -9.76 15.62
CA ALA A 189 2.94 -8.77 14.76
C ALA A 189 2.13 -7.75 15.59
N PRO A 190 2.21 -6.45 15.27
CA PRO A 190 1.26 -5.47 15.78
C PRO A 190 -0.18 -5.80 15.39
N LEU A 191 -1.12 -5.33 16.22
CA LEU A 191 -2.54 -5.48 15.92
C LEU A 191 -2.97 -4.47 14.86
N LEU A 192 -3.92 -4.88 14.02
CA LEU A 192 -4.60 -3.97 13.12
C LEU A 192 -5.31 -2.87 13.94
N PRO A 193 -5.18 -1.59 13.57
CA PRO A 193 -5.94 -0.53 14.20
C PRO A 193 -7.43 -0.66 13.85
N PRO A 194 -8.33 -0.26 14.77
CA PRO A 194 -9.75 -0.21 14.47
C PRO A 194 -10.01 0.83 13.37
N ALA A 195 -11.03 0.59 12.54
CA ALA A 195 -11.55 1.57 11.60
C ALA A 195 -13.04 1.82 11.84
N PRO A 196 -13.55 2.99 11.40
CA PRO A 196 -14.98 3.23 11.35
C PRO A 196 -15.70 2.13 10.57
N SER A 197 -16.86 1.73 11.08
CA SER A 197 -17.66 0.68 10.45
C SER A 197 -18.13 1.11 9.07
N ALA A 198 -18.02 0.21 8.09
CA ALA A 198 -18.64 0.39 6.78
C ALA A 198 -20.15 0.51 6.95
N HIS A 199 -20.73 1.59 6.44
CA HIS A 199 -22.16 1.83 6.51
C HIS A 199 -22.64 2.56 5.26
N ARG A 200 -23.88 2.27 4.87
CA ARG A 200 -24.50 2.92 3.73
C ARG A 200 -24.68 4.42 4.02
N SER A 201 -24.24 5.23 3.08
CA SER A 201 -24.40 6.69 3.11
C SER A 201 -25.87 7.10 3.15
N ILE A 202 -26.16 8.23 3.81
CA ILE A 202 -27.51 8.78 3.86
C ILE A 202 -27.87 9.37 2.48
N VAL A 203 -29.01 8.92 1.94
CA VAL A 203 -29.55 9.47 0.69
C VAL A 203 -30.12 10.86 0.95
N LEU A 204 -29.46 11.88 0.39
CA LEU A 204 -29.90 13.28 0.48
C LEU A 204 -30.95 13.60 -0.58
N ALA A 205 -31.93 14.43 -0.24
CA ALA A 205 -32.89 14.94 -1.22
C ALA A 205 -32.20 15.85 -2.24
N ARG A 206 -32.66 15.86 -3.49
CA ARG A 206 -32.04 16.69 -4.56
C ARG A 206 -31.89 18.16 -4.16
N ARG A 207 -32.95 18.76 -3.60
CA ARG A 207 -32.92 20.16 -3.12
C ARG A 207 -31.87 20.41 -2.04
N GLU A 208 -31.63 19.42 -1.17
CA GLU A 208 -30.58 19.52 -0.14
C GLU A 208 -29.20 19.47 -0.79
N ARG A 209 -28.96 18.55 -1.73
CA ARG A 209 -27.70 18.48 -2.50
C ARG A 209 -27.39 19.77 -3.23
N ASP A 210 -28.35 20.29 -4.00
CA ASP A 210 -28.19 21.53 -4.78
C ASP A 210 -27.86 22.72 -3.86
N ARG A 211 -28.53 22.81 -2.70
CA ARG A 211 -28.28 23.84 -1.69
C ARG A 211 -26.86 23.74 -1.12
N LEU A 212 -26.42 22.54 -0.75
CA LEU A 212 -25.10 22.31 -0.14
C LEU A 212 -23.96 22.58 -1.13
N MET A 213 -24.11 22.16 -2.39
CA MET A 213 -23.14 22.46 -3.45
C MET A 213 -23.01 23.97 -3.65
N ALA A 214 -24.12 24.66 -3.92
CA ALA A 214 -24.11 26.10 -4.18
C ALA A 214 -23.61 26.92 -2.97
N TRP A 215 -23.86 26.44 -1.74
CA TRP A 215 -23.32 27.06 -0.53
C TRP A 215 -21.80 26.89 -0.44
N THR A 216 -21.29 25.70 -0.74
CA THR A 216 -19.85 25.41 -0.76
C THR A 216 -19.13 26.24 -1.82
N GLU A 217 -19.65 26.31 -3.04
CA GLU A 217 -19.13 27.17 -4.10
C GLU A 217 -18.99 28.63 -3.64
N ARG A 218 -20.03 29.18 -3.00
CA ARG A 218 -20.00 30.57 -2.51
C ARG A 218 -19.01 30.78 -1.37
N THR A 219 -19.01 29.91 -0.37
CA THR A 219 -18.17 30.09 0.83
C THR A 219 -16.69 29.79 0.54
N GLN A 220 -16.41 28.80 -0.32
CA GLN A 220 -15.06 28.34 -0.65
C GLN A 220 -14.54 28.89 -1.98
N ALA A 221 -15.20 29.89 -2.58
CA ALA A 221 -14.83 30.50 -3.87
C ALA A 221 -13.34 30.88 -3.97
N LYS A 222 -12.74 31.39 -2.89
CA LYS A 222 -11.31 31.75 -2.86
C LYS A 222 -10.40 30.54 -3.01
N LEU A 223 -10.71 29.43 -2.34
CA LEU A 223 -9.93 28.19 -2.44
C LEU A 223 -10.12 27.55 -3.81
N ILE A 224 -11.38 27.43 -4.27
CA ILE A 224 -11.72 26.89 -5.59
C ILE A 224 -10.94 27.63 -6.68
N LYS A 225 -10.94 28.96 -6.65
CA LYS A 225 -10.16 29.78 -7.58
C LYS A 225 -8.63 29.61 -7.42
N LYS A 226 -8.13 29.54 -6.18
CA LYS A 226 -6.70 29.34 -5.91
C LYS A 226 -6.18 28.03 -6.50
N GLN A 227 -7.03 27.00 -6.51
CA GLN A 227 -6.71 25.68 -7.06
C GLN A 227 -7.12 25.53 -8.54
N SER A 228 -7.52 26.63 -9.19
CA SER A 228 -7.96 26.66 -10.60
C SER A 228 -9.13 25.69 -10.89
N CYS A 229 -10.02 25.50 -9.92
CA CYS A 229 -11.20 24.65 -10.04
C CYS A 229 -12.46 25.43 -10.49
N ASP A 230 -12.37 26.75 -10.71
CA ASP A 230 -13.52 27.62 -11.03
C ASP A 230 -13.90 27.63 -12.51
N ASN A 231 -13.14 26.95 -13.37
CA ASN A 231 -13.40 26.87 -14.81
C ASN A 231 -12.98 25.48 -15.35
N PRO A 232 -13.73 24.41 -15.03
CA PRO A 232 -13.46 23.10 -15.59
C PRO A 232 -13.59 23.16 -17.12
N ASP A 233 -12.71 22.44 -17.82
CA ASP A 233 -12.77 22.37 -19.28
C ASP A 233 -14.12 21.80 -19.73
N LYS A 234 -14.90 22.59 -20.47
CA LYS A 234 -16.28 22.24 -20.87
C LYS A 234 -16.40 20.92 -21.65
N GLY A 235 -15.30 20.44 -22.24
CA GLY A 235 -15.25 19.16 -22.95
C GLY A 235 -15.04 17.94 -22.05
N THR A 236 -14.63 18.14 -20.79
CA THR A 236 -14.26 17.06 -19.86
C THR A 236 -14.99 17.14 -18.52
N ASP A 237 -15.86 18.14 -18.32
CA ASP A 237 -16.66 18.35 -17.11
C ASP A 237 -17.50 17.11 -16.71
N SER A 238 -18.12 16.43 -17.68
CA SER A 238 -18.88 15.19 -17.42
C SER A 238 -18.03 14.00 -16.98
N LEU A 239 -16.70 14.08 -17.10
CA LEU A 239 -15.76 13.05 -16.69
C LEU A 239 -15.21 13.29 -15.28
N LEU A 240 -15.47 14.46 -14.70
CA LEU A 240 -15.04 14.79 -13.35
C LEU A 240 -16.01 14.20 -12.34
N GLU A 241 -15.47 13.53 -11.32
CA GLU A 241 -16.27 13.09 -10.20
C GLU A 241 -16.69 14.31 -9.36
N SER A 242 -17.99 14.61 -9.44
CA SER A 242 -18.64 15.70 -8.70
C SER A 242 -19.94 15.20 -8.08
N GLY A 243 -20.10 15.39 -6.78
CA GLY A 243 -21.25 14.85 -6.06
C GLY A 243 -21.40 15.38 -4.64
N VAL A 244 -22.60 15.20 -4.09
CA VAL A 244 -22.93 15.53 -2.70
C VAL A 244 -23.50 14.28 -2.03
N TYR A 245 -22.78 13.79 -1.02
CA TYR A 245 -23.05 12.51 -0.36
C TYR A 245 -23.30 12.72 1.15
N GLY A 246 -24.27 12.02 1.74
CA GLY A 246 -24.54 12.16 3.17
C GLY A 246 -23.59 11.30 4.00
N LEU A 247 -22.69 11.92 4.78
CA LEU A 247 -21.77 11.20 5.66
C LEU A 247 -22.50 10.71 6.92
N ASP A 248 -23.24 11.61 7.56
CA ASP A 248 -24.06 11.30 8.72
C ASP A 248 -25.25 12.26 8.82
N LYS A 249 -26.02 12.21 9.92
CA LYS A 249 -27.21 13.06 10.14
C LYS A 249 -26.92 14.56 10.07
N ASN A 250 -25.69 14.97 10.35
CA ASN A 250 -25.22 16.34 10.49
C ASN A 250 -24.28 16.77 9.36
N ASN A 251 -23.60 15.84 8.68
CA ASN A 251 -22.51 16.15 7.75
C ASN A 251 -22.73 15.52 6.36
N ALA A 252 -22.29 16.24 5.33
CA ALA A 252 -22.22 15.78 3.96
C ALA A 252 -20.79 15.91 3.43
N LEU A 253 -20.43 15.03 2.51
CA LEU A 253 -19.24 15.10 1.69
C LEU A 253 -19.60 15.78 0.37
N ILE A 254 -18.74 16.69 -0.09
CA ILE A 254 -18.80 17.20 -1.45
C ILE A 254 -17.51 16.82 -2.17
N LEU A 255 -17.66 16.13 -3.29
CA LEU A 255 -16.63 16.03 -4.32
C LEU A 255 -16.92 17.14 -5.34
N PHE A 256 -15.94 18.01 -5.52
CA PHE A 256 -16.02 19.15 -6.42
C PHE A 256 -14.97 18.95 -7.52
N GLY A 257 -15.39 18.51 -8.69
CA GLY A 257 -14.51 18.30 -9.84
C GLY A 257 -13.76 19.57 -10.20
N CYS A 258 -12.45 19.46 -10.40
CA CYS A 258 -11.58 20.60 -10.70
C CYS A 258 -11.08 20.57 -12.15
N SER A 259 -10.24 19.60 -12.46
CA SER A 259 -9.52 19.54 -13.73
C SER A 259 -9.30 18.12 -14.17
N MET A 260 -9.30 17.90 -15.48
CA MET A 260 -8.96 16.61 -16.07
C MET A 260 -7.61 16.73 -16.75
N ALA A 261 -6.65 15.93 -16.30
CA ALA A 261 -5.48 15.60 -17.11
C ALA A 261 -5.86 14.47 -18.09
N ALA A 262 -4.92 14.06 -18.95
CA ALA A 262 -5.18 13.13 -20.06
C ALA A 262 -5.91 11.82 -19.69
N TYR A 263 -5.80 11.34 -18.45
CA TYR A 263 -6.41 10.08 -18.00
C TYR A 263 -6.68 10.02 -16.48
N GLN A 264 -6.68 11.16 -15.79
CA GLN A 264 -6.99 11.25 -14.36
C GLN A 264 -7.49 12.65 -14.01
N GLY A 265 -8.50 12.71 -13.15
CA GLY A 265 -9.16 13.96 -12.73
C GLY A 265 -8.76 14.36 -11.33
N ALA A 266 -8.63 15.66 -11.07
CA ALA A 266 -8.51 16.19 -9.73
C ALA A 266 -9.87 16.68 -9.24
N SER A 267 -10.18 16.43 -7.97
CA SER A 267 -11.34 17.03 -7.29
C SER A 267 -10.94 17.61 -5.95
N LEU A 268 -11.62 18.67 -5.55
CA LEU A 268 -11.63 19.16 -4.19
C LEU A 268 -12.62 18.36 -3.34
N VAL A 269 -12.26 18.11 -2.10
CA VAL A 269 -13.07 17.39 -1.11
C VAL A 269 -13.44 18.35 0.01
N PHE A 270 -14.74 18.45 0.30
CA PHE A 270 -15.24 19.26 1.41
C PHE A 270 -16.12 18.43 2.36
N VAL A 271 -16.03 18.74 3.64
CA VAL A 271 -17.03 18.33 4.64
C VAL A 271 -17.94 19.52 4.91
N VAL A 272 -19.24 19.28 4.82
CA VAL A 272 -20.25 20.33 4.81
C VAL A 272 -21.33 20.03 5.85
N PRO A 273 -21.53 20.91 6.84
CA PRO A 273 -22.64 20.80 7.77
C PRO A 273 -23.99 20.85 7.04
N ARG A 274 -24.84 19.85 7.26
CA ARG A 274 -26.19 19.76 6.70
C ARG A 274 -27.17 20.70 7.41
N THR A 275 -26.90 20.97 8.68
CA THR A 275 -27.73 21.78 9.60
C THR A 275 -26.85 22.63 10.50
N GLY A 276 -27.42 23.68 11.11
CA GLY A 276 -26.72 24.56 12.05
C GLY A 276 -25.95 25.68 11.35
N ASN A 277 -25.02 26.31 12.08
CA ASN A 277 -24.30 27.52 11.68
C ASN A 277 -22.82 27.27 11.31
N GLY A 278 -22.41 26.00 11.15
CA GLY A 278 -21.08 25.66 10.65
C GLY A 278 -20.89 26.12 9.21
N GLN A 279 -19.69 25.98 8.66
CA GLN A 279 -19.37 26.33 7.27
C GLN A 279 -18.82 25.10 6.52
N PRO A 280 -18.89 25.06 5.18
CA PRO A 280 -18.19 24.08 4.38
C PRO A 280 -16.68 24.23 4.62
N GLU A 281 -15.98 23.14 4.91
CA GLU A 281 -14.55 23.12 5.17
C GLU A 281 -13.83 22.13 4.24
N PRO A 282 -12.62 22.45 3.74
CA PRO A 282 -11.82 21.48 3.01
C PRO A 282 -11.53 20.26 3.89
N ALA A 283 -11.68 19.06 3.34
CA ALA A 283 -11.42 17.84 4.11
C ALA A 283 -9.93 17.71 4.46
N SER A 284 -9.66 17.20 5.66
CA SER A 284 -8.37 16.63 6.04
C SER A 284 -8.44 15.13 5.81
N LEU A 285 -7.44 14.59 5.11
CA LEU A 285 -7.37 13.20 4.68
C LEU A 285 -6.04 12.62 5.16
N PRO A 286 -5.97 12.11 6.41
CA PRO A 286 -4.72 11.69 7.01
C PRO A 286 -4.05 10.55 6.23
N SER A 287 -2.73 10.63 6.08
CA SER A 287 -1.89 9.57 5.52
C SER A 287 -0.62 9.37 6.37
N PRO A 288 0.04 8.19 6.31
CA PRO A 288 1.27 7.97 7.06
C PRO A 288 2.42 8.78 6.47
N VAL A 289 3.22 9.45 7.31
CA VAL A 289 4.45 10.13 6.87
C VAL A 289 5.50 9.09 6.45
N LEU A 290 5.70 8.93 5.14
CA LEU A 290 6.62 7.92 4.57
C LEU A 290 8.02 8.46 4.32
N ILE A 291 8.11 9.67 3.78
CA ILE A 291 9.38 10.33 3.44
C ILE A 291 9.51 11.67 4.15
N LYS A 292 10.73 12.18 4.25
CA LYS A 292 10.97 13.48 4.88
C LYS A 292 10.28 14.59 4.08
N GLY A 293 9.41 15.34 4.73
CA GLY A 293 8.67 16.46 4.12
C GLY A 293 7.25 16.09 3.68
N ASP A 294 6.87 14.82 3.80
CA ASP A 294 5.48 14.38 3.68
C ASP A 294 4.64 15.01 4.81
N PRO A 295 3.53 15.71 4.49
CA PRO A 295 2.67 16.36 5.49
C PRO A 295 1.94 15.37 6.41
N GLY A 296 1.81 14.10 6.02
CA GLY A 296 0.96 13.12 6.73
C GLY A 296 -0.53 13.38 6.56
N ASP A 297 -0.90 14.08 5.49
CA ASP A 297 -2.26 14.39 5.09
C ASP A 297 -2.27 14.69 3.59
N GLU A 298 -3.10 14.00 2.81
CA GLU A 298 -3.24 14.24 1.36
C GLU A 298 -3.88 15.61 1.07
N GLY A 299 -4.44 16.25 2.09
CA GLY A 299 -5.18 17.50 1.99
C GLY A 299 -6.53 17.30 1.33
N SER A 300 -7.10 18.42 0.88
CA SER A 300 -8.44 18.43 0.30
C SER A 300 -8.46 18.22 -1.22
N ILE A 301 -7.32 17.98 -1.87
CA ILE A 301 -7.25 17.77 -3.32
C ILE A 301 -6.83 16.34 -3.57
N VAL A 302 -7.70 15.59 -4.22
CA VAL A 302 -7.50 14.17 -4.48
C VAL A 302 -7.57 13.88 -5.97
N THR A 303 -6.92 12.79 -6.39
CA THR A 303 -6.89 12.37 -7.79
C THR A 303 -7.78 11.14 -8.00
N SER A 304 -8.61 11.19 -9.04
CA SER A 304 -9.61 10.19 -9.42
C SER A 304 -10.38 9.65 -8.22
N PRO A 305 -11.01 10.51 -7.40
CA PRO A 305 -11.72 10.04 -6.23
C PRO A 305 -12.97 9.25 -6.60
N ASP A 306 -13.40 8.41 -5.68
CA ASP A 306 -14.71 7.77 -5.70
C ASP A 306 -15.27 7.75 -4.27
N PHE A 307 -16.60 7.81 -4.15
CA PHE A 307 -17.27 7.63 -2.86
C PHE A 307 -18.29 6.50 -2.96
N ASP A 308 -17.92 5.34 -2.41
CA ASP A 308 -18.80 4.18 -2.36
C ASP A 308 -19.91 4.41 -1.33
N VAL A 309 -21.09 4.78 -1.82
CA VAL A 309 -22.29 5.01 -1.00
C VAL A 309 -22.78 3.76 -0.26
N ALA A 310 -22.38 2.54 -0.65
CA ALA A 310 -22.77 1.32 0.04
C ALA A 310 -21.95 1.10 1.32
N THR A 311 -20.68 1.53 1.31
CA THR A 311 -19.75 1.34 2.44
C THR A 311 -19.39 2.63 3.17
N GLY A 312 -19.70 3.80 2.61
CA GLY A 312 -19.33 5.10 3.15
C GLY A 312 -17.82 5.35 3.06
N THR A 313 -17.16 4.75 2.07
CA THR A 313 -15.71 4.82 1.89
C THR A 313 -15.38 5.84 0.79
N LEU A 314 -14.59 6.84 1.15
CA LEU A 314 -13.93 7.73 0.20
C LEU A 314 -12.62 7.07 -0.23
N THR A 315 -12.39 6.94 -1.52
CA THR A 315 -11.11 6.48 -2.07
C THR A 315 -10.54 7.53 -2.99
N ASP A 316 -9.22 7.51 -3.11
CA ASP A 316 -8.52 8.15 -4.23
C ASP A 316 -7.64 7.15 -4.95
N PHE A 317 -7.28 7.50 -6.18
CA PHE A 317 -6.35 6.72 -6.98
C PHE A 317 -5.52 7.66 -7.84
N TYR A 318 -4.29 7.88 -7.41
CA TYR A 318 -3.28 8.58 -8.18
C TYR A 318 -2.36 7.55 -8.83
N LYS A 319 -2.23 7.61 -10.14
CA LYS A 319 -1.19 6.86 -10.86
C LYS A 319 -0.12 7.83 -11.34
N GLY A 320 1.14 7.39 -11.28
CA GLY A 320 2.15 7.97 -12.15
C GLY A 320 1.72 7.82 -13.62
N MET A 321 2.37 8.55 -14.52
CA MET A 321 1.82 8.79 -15.86
C MET A 321 1.32 7.51 -16.58
N GLY A 322 0.01 7.40 -16.83
CA GLY A 322 -0.57 6.47 -17.80
C GLY A 322 -1.10 5.15 -17.24
N LEU A 323 -0.24 4.12 -17.12
CA LEU A 323 -0.68 2.72 -16.94
C LEU A 323 -0.65 2.22 -15.50
N ALA A 324 -0.36 3.07 -14.51
CA ALA A 324 -0.34 2.73 -13.08
C ALA A 324 0.74 1.72 -12.67
N TYR A 325 1.93 1.73 -13.28
CA TYR A 325 3.08 0.99 -12.72
C TYR A 325 3.77 1.74 -11.56
N CYS A 326 3.23 2.87 -11.13
CA CYS A 326 3.56 3.61 -9.91
C CYS A 326 2.35 4.46 -9.52
N GLY A 327 2.28 4.89 -8.27
CA GLY A 327 1.17 5.69 -7.77
C GLY A 327 0.85 5.44 -6.31
N ALA A 328 -0.32 5.92 -5.89
CA ALA A 328 -0.88 5.78 -4.56
C ALA A 328 -2.38 5.48 -4.67
N SER A 329 -2.88 4.65 -3.77
CA SER A 329 -4.32 4.56 -3.52
C SER A 329 -4.57 4.62 -2.03
N HIS A 330 -5.62 5.34 -1.65
CA HIS A 330 -6.05 5.47 -0.28
C HIS A 330 -7.53 5.15 -0.15
N ALA A 331 -7.90 4.76 1.08
CA ALA A 331 -9.28 4.59 1.46
C ALA A 331 -9.50 5.19 2.85
N TRP A 332 -10.47 6.08 2.99
CA TRP A 332 -10.88 6.68 4.25
C TRP A 332 -12.35 6.43 4.54
N ARG A 333 -12.70 6.35 5.83
CA ARG A 333 -14.09 6.30 6.30
C ARG A 333 -14.32 7.39 7.34
N TRP A 334 -15.51 7.94 7.33
CA TRP A 334 -15.93 8.96 8.29
C TRP A 334 -16.28 8.33 9.64
N ASP A 335 -15.72 8.86 10.74
CA ASP A 335 -15.96 8.36 12.10
C ASP A 335 -17.08 9.12 12.85
N GLY A 336 -17.70 10.10 12.18
CA GLY A 336 -18.67 11.03 12.78
C GLY A 336 -18.09 12.44 13.01
N GLN A 337 -16.77 12.59 12.93
CA GLN A 337 -16.06 13.86 13.13
C GLN A 337 -14.93 14.09 12.13
N HIS A 338 -14.21 13.04 11.72
CA HIS A 338 -13.06 13.11 10.84
C HIS A 338 -13.02 11.91 9.88
N PHE A 339 -12.28 12.06 8.79
CA PHE A 339 -11.90 10.92 7.96
C PHE A 339 -10.75 10.16 8.63
N VAL A 340 -10.89 8.84 8.70
CA VAL A 340 -9.90 7.92 9.24
C VAL A 340 -9.39 7.02 8.12
N LEU A 341 -8.07 6.95 7.95
CA LEU A 341 -7.44 6.08 6.97
C LEU A 341 -7.73 4.61 7.30
N THR A 342 -8.15 3.86 6.28
CA THR A 342 -8.51 2.45 6.41
C THR A 342 -7.64 1.53 5.55
N GLY A 343 -7.06 2.07 4.48
CA GLY A 343 -6.14 1.36 3.60
C GLY A 343 -5.27 2.31 2.80
N MET A 344 -4.04 1.89 2.50
CA MET A 344 -3.13 2.60 1.61
C MET A 344 -2.21 1.64 0.87
N THR A 345 -2.06 1.84 -0.44
CA THR A 345 -0.96 1.27 -1.24
C THR A 345 -0.16 2.38 -1.89
N PHE A 346 1.14 2.17 -2.07
CA PHE A 346 2.04 3.20 -2.61
C PHE A 346 3.27 2.61 -3.28
N GLN A 347 3.60 3.13 -4.45
CA GLN A 347 4.84 2.85 -5.16
C GLN A 347 5.33 4.13 -5.84
N LEU A 348 6.48 4.66 -5.39
CA LEU A 348 7.05 5.88 -5.94
C LEU A 348 7.65 5.69 -7.35
N GLY A 349 8.45 4.64 -7.53
CA GLY A 349 9.16 4.38 -8.79
C GLY A 349 8.30 3.57 -9.77
N CYS A 350 8.27 3.99 -11.05
CA CYS A 350 7.45 3.34 -12.07
C CYS A 350 8.13 2.09 -12.61
N GLY A 351 7.39 0.98 -12.62
CA GLY A 351 7.84 -0.29 -13.19
C GLY A 351 7.30 -1.53 -12.48
N GLY A 352 7.85 -2.67 -12.90
CA GLY A 352 7.46 -4.00 -12.46
C GLY A 352 6.57 -4.73 -13.46
N SER A 353 6.10 -5.91 -13.08
CA SER A 353 5.40 -6.83 -13.99
C SER A 353 3.93 -6.50 -14.20
N MET A 354 3.28 -5.79 -13.28
CA MET A 354 1.84 -5.55 -13.31
C MET A 354 1.46 -4.13 -12.87
N SER A 355 0.51 -3.55 -13.60
CA SER A 355 -0.17 -2.30 -13.25
C SER A 355 -0.97 -2.43 -11.95
N GLY A 356 -0.94 -1.38 -11.12
CA GLY A 356 -1.68 -1.29 -9.85
C GLY A 356 -1.18 -2.22 -8.74
N ASP A 357 -0.14 -3.01 -9.00
CA ASP A 357 0.42 -3.98 -8.04
C ASP A 357 1.47 -3.30 -7.14
N TRP A 358 0.98 -2.39 -6.30
CA TRP A 358 1.77 -1.57 -5.39
C TRP A 358 1.79 -2.16 -3.97
N PRO A 359 2.90 -2.01 -3.22
CA PRO A 359 2.98 -2.44 -1.83
C PRO A 359 1.91 -1.79 -0.94
N ILE A 360 1.39 -2.58 0.01
CA ILE A 360 0.50 -2.09 1.07
C ILE A 360 1.33 -1.38 2.12
N LEU A 361 0.91 -0.18 2.54
CA LEU A 361 1.52 0.57 3.63
C LEU A 361 0.60 0.78 4.81
N TYR A 362 -0.71 0.71 4.61
CA TYR A 362 -1.66 0.80 5.70
C TYR A 362 -2.82 -0.14 5.50
N ARG A 363 -3.27 -0.74 6.62
CA ARG A 363 -4.47 -1.56 6.72
C ARG A 363 -5.10 -1.38 8.08
N SER A 364 -6.43 -1.44 8.11
CA SER A 364 -7.22 -1.42 9.35
C SER A 364 -8.03 -2.70 9.48
N GLN A 365 -8.61 -2.92 10.66
CA GLN A 365 -9.64 -3.94 10.83
C GLN A 365 -10.83 -3.58 9.96
N ASP A 366 -11.29 -4.49 9.11
CA ASP A 366 -12.55 -4.34 8.38
C ASP A 366 -13.61 -5.23 9.06
N PRO A 367 -14.50 -4.67 9.90
CA PRO A 367 -15.41 -5.47 10.75
C PRO A 367 -16.30 -6.42 9.95
N GLN A 368 -16.59 -6.11 8.67
CA GLN A 368 -17.43 -6.93 7.81
C GLN A 368 -16.70 -8.14 7.19
N LYS A 369 -15.37 -8.11 7.08
CA LYS A 369 -14.59 -9.29 6.62
C LYS A 369 -14.38 -10.29 7.75
N GLU A 370 -14.24 -9.82 8.99
CA GLU A 370 -14.05 -10.69 10.17
C GLU A 370 -15.31 -11.48 10.52
N GLN A 371 -16.51 -10.90 10.36
CA GLN A 371 -17.79 -11.61 10.56
C GLN A 371 -18.10 -12.71 9.53
N LYS A 372 -17.41 -12.73 8.38
CA LYS A 372 -17.53 -13.81 7.39
C LYS A 372 -16.47 -14.91 7.57
N ALA A 373 -15.48 -14.67 8.44
CA ALA A 373 -14.40 -15.60 8.74
C ALA A 373 -14.59 -16.34 10.07
N GLN A 374 -15.63 -15.97 10.83
CA GLN A 374 -16.19 -16.73 11.96
C GLN A 374 -17.46 -17.43 11.50
#